data_AF-A0A1R2D3N5-F1
#
_entry.id   AF-A0A1R2D3N5-F1
#
_cell.length_a   1.000
_cell.length_b   1.000
_cell.length_c   1.000
_cell.angle_alpha   90.00
_cell.angle_beta   90.00
_cell.angle_gamma   90.00
#
_symmetry.space_group_name_H-M   'P 1'
#
loop_
_entity.id
_entity.type
_entity.pdbx_description
1 polymer ?
#
loop_
_entity_poly.entity_id
_entity_poly.type
_entity_poly.pdbx_seq_one_letter_code
_entity_poly.pdbx_strand_id
1 'polypeptide(L)'
;MIGRVSIKLIRGDIAKVGGGVIMSPTNGKLSRNSGLTTYLVDSAGHRVFMEMNALKRDNEELQPGEIAITSSGNLPAIHLFHTCMPPYNRDDPEPLVRMFIERVLRRSEELKVDSVIFPCLPKDAYGFTPEHCAFGYFSGVIDYVEGNSQSGLREVKFVTLDKNATEVFKREADRRFGVKEKKSFWSFGKKGKKDKVQEDIELH
;
A
#
# COMPACT_ATOMS: atom_id res chain seq x y z
N MET A 1 -14.30 8.08 1.71
CA MET A 1 -14.49 6.71 2.26
C MET A 1 -14.80 5.76 1.12
N ILE A 2 -14.55 4.45 1.27
CA ILE A 2 -15.09 3.42 0.35
C ILE A 2 -15.99 2.49 1.19
N GLY A 3 -17.31 2.65 1.06
CA GLY A 3 -18.25 1.99 1.97
C GLY A 3 -17.94 2.33 3.43
N ARG A 4 -17.65 1.30 4.24
CA ARG A 4 -17.27 1.44 5.66
C ARG A 4 -15.76 1.59 5.91
N VAL A 5 -14.95 1.54 4.86
CA VAL A 5 -13.48 1.54 4.94
C VAL A 5 -12.95 2.96 4.77
N SER A 6 -12.15 3.39 5.74
CA SER A 6 -11.39 4.64 5.68
C SER A 6 -10.16 4.47 4.82
N ILE A 7 -9.95 5.40 3.88
CA ILE A 7 -8.78 5.45 3.02
C ILE A 7 -7.96 6.67 3.39
N LYS A 8 -6.70 6.46 3.78
CA LYS A 8 -5.77 7.53 4.15
C LYS A 8 -4.59 7.55 3.19
N LEU A 9 -4.29 8.74 2.66
CA LEU A 9 -3.05 8.98 1.92
C LEU A 9 -2.06 9.67 2.85
N ILE A 10 -0.91 9.04 3.08
CA ILE A 10 0.13 9.53 3.97
C ILE A 10 1.40 9.79 3.14
N ARG A 11 1.96 11.00 3.25
CA ARG A 11 3.31 11.27 2.75
C ARG A 11 4.31 11.17 3.90
N GLY A 12 5.16 10.15 3.89
CA GLY A 12 6.16 9.97 4.92
C GLY A 12 6.85 8.62 4.91
N ASP A 13 7.48 8.35 6.05
CA ASP A 13 8.22 7.12 6.29
C ASP A 13 7.24 6.00 6.69
N ILE A 14 7.09 5.00 5.81
CA ILE A 14 6.21 3.85 6.04
C ILE A 14 6.58 3.05 7.30
N ALA A 15 7.86 3.05 7.71
CA ALA A 15 8.29 2.33 8.90
C ALA A 15 7.83 3.00 10.20
N LYS A 16 7.26 4.22 10.13
CA LYS A 16 6.67 4.96 11.26
C LYS A 16 5.14 4.94 11.25
N VAL A 17 4.52 4.37 10.22
CA VAL A 17 3.05 4.35 10.08
C VAL A 17 2.48 3.14 10.80
N GLY A 18 1.67 3.37 11.82
CA GLY A 18 1.06 2.30 12.61
C GLY A 18 -0.17 1.67 11.97
N GLY A 19 -0.41 0.39 12.19
CA GLY A 19 -1.59 -0.33 11.66
C GLY A 19 -1.55 -1.83 11.90
N GLY A 20 -2.41 -2.57 11.22
CA GLY A 20 -2.46 -4.03 11.33
C GLY A 20 -1.35 -4.72 10.54
N VAL A 21 -1.33 -4.51 9.22
CA VAL A 21 -0.38 -5.13 8.29
C VAL A 21 0.37 -4.07 7.52
N ILE A 22 1.69 -4.24 7.36
CA ILE A 22 2.47 -3.53 6.33
C ILE A 22 2.75 -4.51 5.20
N MET A 23 2.45 -4.12 3.96
CA MET A 23 2.90 -4.85 2.78
C MET A 23 4.36 -4.50 2.49
N SER A 24 5.21 -5.51 2.41
CA SER A 24 6.57 -5.43 1.87
C SER A 24 6.61 -6.19 0.54
N PRO A 25 6.95 -5.53 -0.58
CA PRO A 25 7.17 -6.26 -1.82
C PRO A 25 8.40 -7.18 -1.70
N THR A 26 8.37 -8.35 -2.33
CA THR A 26 9.53 -9.27 -2.38
C THR A 26 9.53 -10.08 -3.68
N ASN A 27 10.50 -10.99 -3.84
CA ASN A 27 10.54 -11.99 -4.91
C ASN A 27 10.27 -13.39 -4.33
N GLY A 28 10.25 -14.41 -5.21
CA GLY A 28 10.04 -15.80 -4.79
C GLY A 28 11.03 -16.32 -3.73
N LYS A 29 12.21 -15.71 -3.65
CA LYS A 29 13.29 -16.11 -2.74
C LYS A 29 13.26 -15.39 -1.39
N LEU A 30 12.21 -14.62 -1.11
CA LEU A 30 12.08 -13.81 0.11
C LEU A 30 13.35 -12.98 0.39
N SER A 31 13.98 -12.44 -0.65
CA SER A 31 15.25 -11.73 -0.52
C SER A 31 15.04 -10.23 -0.35
N ARG A 32 16.07 -9.57 0.20
CA ARG A 32 16.16 -8.11 0.26
C ARG A 32 16.53 -7.58 -1.12
N ASN A 33 15.55 -7.52 -2.01
CA ASN A 33 15.72 -7.35 -3.45
C ASN A 33 15.40 -5.95 -3.98
N SER A 34 14.83 -5.07 -3.13
CA SER A 34 14.56 -3.67 -3.46
C SER A 34 15.00 -2.77 -2.31
N GLY A 35 15.17 -1.47 -2.59
CA GLY A 35 15.45 -0.49 -1.54
C GLY A 35 14.37 -0.47 -0.45
N LEU A 36 13.10 -0.58 -0.84
CA LEU A 36 11.98 -0.60 0.09
C LEU A 36 11.94 -1.87 0.96
N THR A 37 12.09 -3.06 0.36
CA THR A 37 12.12 -4.34 1.09
C THR A 37 13.28 -4.36 2.10
N THR A 38 14.45 -3.93 1.64
CA THR A 38 15.66 -3.80 2.45
C THR A 38 15.42 -2.87 3.64
N TYR A 39 14.84 -1.71 3.38
CA TYR A 39 14.54 -0.71 4.39
C TYR A 39 13.52 -1.18 5.43
N LEU A 40 12.44 -1.84 5.01
CA LEU A 40 11.42 -2.38 5.92
C LEU A 40 12.00 -3.49 6.81
N VAL A 41 12.79 -4.40 6.25
CA VAL A 41 13.41 -5.49 7.02
C VAL A 41 14.43 -4.95 8.02
N ASP A 42 15.23 -3.95 7.64
CA ASP A 42 16.17 -3.29 8.56
C ASP A 42 15.44 -2.55 9.68
N SER A 43 14.38 -1.82 9.32
CA SER A 43 13.57 -1.07 10.29
C SER A 43 12.83 -2.00 11.25
N ALA A 44 12.39 -3.17 10.78
CA ALA A 44 11.79 -4.21 11.61
C ALA A 44 12.79 -4.91 12.53
N GLY A 45 14.08 -4.90 12.18
CA GLY A 45 15.16 -5.46 12.98
C GLY A 45 15.39 -6.96 12.77
N HIS A 46 16.39 -7.47 13.48
CA HIS A 46 16.98 -8.80 13.23
C HIS A 46 15.98 -9.97 13.32
N ARG A 47 14.94 -9.85 14.17
CA ARG A 47 13.91 -10.88 14.33
C ARG A 47 13.21 -11.20 13.01
N VAL A 48 12.78 -10.18 12.26
CA VAL A 48 12.11 -10.37 10.97
C VAL A 48 13.02 -11.05 9.96
N PHE A 49 14.29 -10.68 9.93
CA PHE A 49 15.27 -11.34 9.06
C PHE A 49 15.42 -12.83 9.39
N MET A 50 15.42 -13.21 10.67
CA MET A 50 15.48 -14.62 11.09
C MET A 50 14.22 -15.39 10.69
N GLU A 51 13.03 -14.81 10.89
CA GLU A 51 11.76 -15.39 10.47
C GLU A 51 11.70 -15.59 8.95
N MET A 52 12.14 -14.59 8.16
CA MET A 52 12.28 -14.71 6.70
C MET A 52 13.22 -15.86 6.30
N ASN A 53 14.36 -16.02 6.97
CA ASN A 53 15.29 -17.10 6.66
C ASN A 53 14.78 -18.48 7.07
N ALA A 54 13.98 -18.58 8.13
CA ALA A 54 13.33 -19.82 8.51
C ALA A 54 12.36 -20.27 7.41
N LEU A 55 11.55 -19.34 6.88
CA LEU A 55 10.60 -19.61 5.79
C LEU A 55 11.26 -20.08 4.49
N LYS A 56 12.52 -19.70 4.23
CA LYS A 56 13.27 -20.16 3.05
C LYS A 56 13.77 -21.60 3.15
N ARG A 57 13.91 -22.13 4.37
CA ARG A 57 14.52 -23.46 4.59
C ARG A 57 13.66 -24.60 4.09
N ASP A 58 12.39 -24.33 3.83
CA ASP A 58 11.43 -25.30 3.30
C ASP A 58 11.57 -25.49 1.77
N ASN A 59 12.53 -24.82 1.11
CA ASN A 59 12.86 -24.92 -0.33
C ASN A 59 11.71 -24.57 -1.30
N GLU A 60 10.60 -24.04 -0.82
CA GLU A 60 9.51 -23.54 -1.66
C GLU A 60 9.72 -22.06 -1.99
N GLU A 61 9.89 -21.74 -3.27
CA GLU A 61 9.88 -20.35 -3.74
C GLU A 61 8.44 -19.84 -3.81
N LEU A 62 8.21 -18.64 -3.27
CA LEU A 62 6.90 -18.00 -3.39
C LEU A 62 6.55 -17.74 -4.86
N GLN A 63 5.38 -18.18 -5.26
CA GLN A 63 4.82 -17.86 -6.56
C GLN A 63 4.30 -16.42 -6.58
N PRO A 64 4.20 -15.78 -7.76
CA PRO A 64 3.61 -14.46 -7.90
C PRO A 64 2.24 -14.34 -7.19
N GLY A 65 2.16 -13.38 -6.27
CA GLY A 65 0.99 -13.09 -5.45
C GLY A 65 0.90 -13.90 -4.17
N GLU A 66 1.79 -14.85 -3.90
CA GLU A 66 1.87 -15.49 -2.58
C GLU A 66 2.46 -14.53 -1.54
N ILE A 67 2.06 -14.74 -0.29
CA ILE A 67 2.40 -13.87 0.83
C ILE A 67 2.98 -14.73 1.94
N ALA A 68 4.25 -14.50 2.27
CA ALA A 68 4.81 -15.01 3.52
C ALA A 68 4.60 -13.99 4.64
N ILE A 69 4.31 -14.48 5.85
CA ILE A 69 4.00 -13.64 7.00
C ILE A 69 5.11 -13.77 8.03
N THR A 70 5.58 -12.63 8.51
CA THR A 70 6.43 -12.55 9.70
C THR A 70 5.76 -11.68 10.76
N SER A 71 6.32 -11.66 11.96
CA SER A 71 6.10 -10.54 12.88
C SER A 71 6.55 -9.23 12.21
N SER A 72 6.09 -8.11 12.76
CA SER A 72 6.50 -6.76 12.36
C SER A 72 7.83 -6.31 12.99
N GLY A 73 8.36 -7.08 13.95
CA GLY A 73 9.54 -6.70 14.71
C GLY A 73 9.36 -5.37 15.43
N ASN A 74 10.20 -4.38 15.09
CA ASN A 74 10.15 -3.03 15.64
C ASN A 74 9.20 -2.08 14.89
N LEU A 75 8.59 -2.51 13.79
CA LEU A 75 7.62 -1.68 13.06
C LEU A 75 6.34 -1.52 13.90
N PRO A 76 5.65 -0.37 13.84
CA PRO A 76 4.39 -0.14 14.54
C PRO A 76 3.20 -0.88 13.90
N ALA A 77 3.41 -2.11 13.43
CA ALA A 77 2.38 -2.97 12.86
C ALA A 77 2.24 -4.28 13.65
N ILE A 78 1.24 -5.10 13.34
CA ILE A 78 1.13 -6.46 13.89
C ILE A 78 1.95 -7.44 13.05
N HIS A 79 1.82 -7.34 11.72
CA HIS A 79 2.49 -8.22 10.77
C HIS A 79 3.19 -7.45 9.63
N LEU A 80 4.23 -8.07 9.10
CA LEU A 80 4.84 -7.69 7.84
C LEU A 80 4.52 -8.78 6.81
N PHE A 81 3.80 -8.40 5.75
CA PHE A 81 3.41 -9.30 4.66
C PHE A 81 4.43 -9.18 3.52
N HIS A 82 5.21 -10.23 3.31
CA HIS A 82 6.17 -10.32 2.21
C HIS A 82 5.47 -10.84 0.97
N THR A 83 4.94 -9.92 0.16
CA THR A 83 4.14 -10.25 -1.02
C THR A 83 5.05 -10.45 -2.23
N CYS A 84 5.09 -11.68 -2.76
CA CYS A 84 5.88 -11.99 -3.95
C CYS A 84 5.29 -11.28 -5.16
N MET A 85 6.07 -10.37 -5.74
CA MET A 85 5.70 -9.67 -6.96
C MET A 85 6.68 -10.09 -8.07
N PRO A 86 6.19 -10.48 -9.25
CA PRO A 86 7.04 -10.72 -10.39
C PRO A 86 7.62 -9.39 -10.88
N PRO A 87 8.79 -9.40 -11.53
CA PRO A 87 9.23 -8.26 -12.31
C PRO A 87 8.17 -7.93 -13.35
N TYR A 88 7.78 -6.65 -13.45
CA TYR A 88 6.85 -6.21 -14.47
C TYR A 88 7.63 -5.73 -15.70
N ASN A 89 7.33 -6.33 -16.87
CA ASN A 89 7.88 -5.95 -18.18
C ASN A 89 6.83 -5.95 -19.31
N ARG A 90 5.54 -5.99 -18.97
CA ARG A 90 4.41 -6.12 -19.92
C ARG A 90 3.78 -4.76 -20.22
N ASP A 91 2.70 -4.77 -21.02
CA ASP A 91 1.97 -3.58 -21.47
C ASP A 91 0.83 -3.13 -20.52
N ASP A 92 0.41 -3.95 -19.54
CA ASP A 92 -0.61 -3.56 -18.54
C ASP A 92 -0.28 -4.03 -17.09
N PRO A 93 0.14 -3.13 -16.18
CA PRO A 93 0.49 -3.46 -14.79
C PRO A 93 -0.72 -3.46 -13.86
N GLU A 94 -1.84 -2.89 -14.30
CA GLU A 94 -2.98 -2.60 -13.44
C GLU A 94 -3.64 -3.88 -12.90
N PRO A 95 -3.86 -4.94 -13.70
CA PRO A 95 -4.42 -6.20 -13.20
C PRO A 95 -3.55 -6.87 -12.14
N LEU A 96 -2.22 -6.78 -12.28
CA LEU A 96 -1.28 -7.37 -11.32
C LEU A 96 -1.34 -6.64 -9.98
N VAL A 97 -1.30 -5.30 -10.02
CA VAL A 97 -1.41 -4.49 -8.79
C VAL A 97 -2.75 -4.75 -8.10
N ARG A 98 -3.86 -4.75 -8.84
CA ARG A 98 -5.20 -5.10 -8.34
C ARG A 98 -5.21 -6.46 -7.63
N MET A 99 -4.64 -7.49 -8.26
CA MET A 99 -4.55 -8.84 -7.68
C MET A 99 -3.75 -8.85 -6.36
N PHE A 100 -2.62 -8.15 -6.28
CA PHE A 100 -1.82 -8.10 -5.04
C PHE A 100 -2.59 -7.45 -3.90
N ILE A 101 -3.30 -6.36 -4.18
CA ILE A 101 -4.15 -5.69 -3.19
C ILE A 101 -5.22 -6.64 -2.68
N GLU A 102 -5.95 -7.30 -3.58
CA GLU A 102 -6.99 -8.25 -3.19
C GLU A 102 -6.42 -9.38 -2.30
N ARG A 103 -5.27 -9.96 -2.67
CA ARG A 103 -4.65 -11.03 -1.89
C ARG A 103 -4.20 -10.57 -0.51
N VAL A 104 -3.62 -9.38 -0.40
CA VAL A 104 -3.22 -8.82 0.90
C VAL A 104 -4.44 -8.57 1.77
N LEU A 105 -5.53 -8.02 1.22
CA LEU A 105 -6.76 -7.77 1.97
C LEU A 105 -7.42 -9.08 2.43
N ARG A 106 -7.56 -10.08 1.56
CA ARG A 106 -8.06 -11.43 1.91
C ARG A 106 -7.21 -12.07 3.01
N ARG A 107 -5.88 -12.01 2.88
CA ARG A 107 -4.98 -12.58 3.88
C ARG A 107 -5.05 -11.84 5.22
N SER A 108 -5.33 -10.54 5.21
CA SER A 108 -5.56 -9.76 6.43
C SER A 108 -6.87 -10.16 7.11
N GLU A 109 -7.93 -10.41 6.34
CA GLU A 109 -9.22 -10.91 6.84
C GLU A 109 -9.07 -12.27 7.53
N GLU A 110 -8.31 -13.19 6.95
CA GLU A 110 -8.03 -14.52 7.53
C GLU A 110 -7.36 -14.41 8.92
N LEU A 111 -6.53 -13.38 9.12
CA LEU A 111 -5.88 -13.07 10.39
C LEU A 111 -6.73 -12.18 11.31
N LYS A 112 -7.95 -11.81 10.89
CA LYS A 112 -8.85 -10.87 11.58
C LYS A 112 -8.20 -9.52 11.88
N VAL A 113 -7.36 -9.06 10.96
CA VAL A 113 -6.72 -7.75 11.01
C VAL A 113 -7.51 -6.77 10.15
N ASP A 114 -7.83 -5.61 10.72
CA ASP A 114 -8.78 -4.66 10.13
C ASP A 114 -8.13 -3.46 9.43
N SER A 115 -6.79 -3.39 9.40
CA SER A 115 -6.06 -2.28 8.80
C SER A 115 -4.82 -2.71 8.03
N VAL A 116 -4.64 -2.15 6.84
CA VAL A 116 -3.54 -2.49 5.93
C VAL A 116 -2.85 -1.24 5.41
N ILE A 117 -1.52 -1.28 5.40
CA ILE A 117 -0.64 -0.22 4.94
C ILE A 117 0.06 -0.70 3.67
N PHE A 118 -0.21 -0.01 2.55
CA PHE A 118 0.42 -0.26 1.28
C PHE A 118 1.46 0.83 0.97
N PRO A 119 2.70 0.48 0.62
CA PRO A 119 3.67 1.42 0.10
C PRO A 119 3.35 1.80 -1.34
N CYS A 120 3.77 2.98 -1.81
CA CYS A 120 3.93 3.20 -3.25
C CYS A 120 5.04 2.26 -3.76
N LEU A 121 4.71 1.35 -4.67
CA LEU A 121 5.70 0.38 -5.18
C LEU A 121 6.80 1.11 -5.94
N PRO A 122 8.06 0.72 -5.75
CA PRO A 122 9.17 1.42 -6.36
C PRO A 122 9.38 0.94 -7.81
N LYS A 123 9.78 1.88 -8.68
CA LYS A 123 10.04 1.64 -10.11
C LYS A 123 11.27 0.75 -10.34
N ASP A 124 12.24 0.78 -9.44
CA ASP A 124 13.58 0.21 -9.59
C ASP A 124 13.59 -1.33 -9.68
N ALA A 125 12.87 -2.02 -8.80
CA ALA A 125 12.86 -3.47 -8.72
C ALA A 125 11.68 -4.11 -9.48
N TYR A 126 10.60 -3.35 -9.68
CA TYR A 126 9.34 -3.91 -10.17
C TYR A 126 8.70 -3.12 -11.30
N GLY A 127 9.28 -2.02 -11.80
CA GLY A 127 8.78 -1.31 -12.99
C GLY A 127 7.45 -0.55 -12.81
N PHE A 128 6.88 -0.49 -11.60
CA PHE A 128 5.64 0.23 -11.35
C PHE A 128 5.88 1.75 -11.23
N THR A 129 5.04 2.54 -11.89
CA THR A 129 5.00 4.01 -11.71
C THR A 129 4.01 4.37 -10.61
N PRO A 130 4.07 5.59 -10.05
CA PRO A 130 3.04 6.07 -9.14
C PRO A 130 1.62 6.00 -9.73
N GLU A 131 1.45 6.21 -11.03
CA GLU A 131 0.16 6.11 -11.72
C GLU A 131 -0.38 4.68 -11.69
N HIS A 132 0.46 3.68 -12.01
CA HIS A 132 0.08 2.26 -11.92
C HIS A 132 -0.30 1.88 -10.49
N CYS A 133 0.46 2.34 -9.50
CA CYS A 133 0.18 2.09 -8.09
C CYS A 133 -1.15 2.72 -7.68
N ALA A 134 -1.35 4.01 -7.94
CA ALA A 134 -2.56 4.72 -7.57
C ALA A 134 -3.80 4.06 -8.19
N PHE A 135 -3.79 3.84 -9.50
CA PHE A 135 -4.92 3.22 -10.19
C PHE A 135 -5.20 1.81 -9.65
N GLY A 136 -4.17 0.97 -9.56
CA GLY A 136 -4.31 -0.41 -9.11
C GLY A 136 -4.74 -0.53 -7.65
N TYR A 137 -4.26 0.37 -6.79
CA TYR A 137 -4.58 0.39 -5.36
C TYR A 137 -6.02 0.76 -5.10
N PHE A 138 -6.46 1.92 -5.63
CA PHE A 138 -7.85 2.33 -5.47
C PHE A 138 -8.80 1.32 -6.10
N SER A 139 -8.46 0.80 -7.28
CA SER A 139 -9.22 -0.26 -7.93
C SER A 139 -9.35 -1.51 -7.06
N GLY A 140 -8.24 -2.08 -6.60
CA GLY A 140 -8.26 -3.33 -5.84
C GLY A 140 -8.99 -3.18 -4.51
N VAL A 141 -8.87 -2.02 -3.85
CA VAL A 141 -9.61 -1.76 -2.61
C VAL A 141 -11.10 -1.61 -2.88
N ILE A 142 -11.52 -0.88 -3.92
CA ILE A 142 -12.94 -0.76 -4.31
C ILE A 142 -13.52 -2.14 -4.61
N ASP A 143 -12.88 -2.88 -5.53
CA ASP A 143 -13.33 -4.21 -5.96
C ASP A 143 -13.46 -5.15 -4.75
N TYR A 144 -12.49 -5.12 -3.82
CA TYR A 144 -12.53 -5.93 -2.60
C TYR A 144 -13.68 -5.52 -1.67
N VAL A 145 -13.86 -4.23 -1.40
CA VAL A 145 -14.90 -3.74 -0.47
C VAL A 145 -16.30 -4.00 -1.00
N GLU A 146 -16.52 -3.79 -2.31
CA GLU A 146 -17.80 -4.07 -2.96
C GLU A 146 -18.10 -5.58 -3.00
N GLY A 147 -17.08 -6.40 -3.25
CA GLY A 147 -17.21 -7.86 -3.27
C GLY A 147 -17.32 -8.52 -1.89
N ASN A 148 -16.92 -7.84 -0.81
CA ASN A 148 -16.81 -8.42 0.54
C ASN A 148 -17.45 -7.53 1.61
N SER A 149 -18.75 -7.23 1.48
CA SER A 149 -19.48 -6.31 2.38
C SER A 149 -19.42 -6.66 3.88
N GLN A 150 -19.15 -7.92 4.22
CA GLN A 150 -19.01 -8.40 5.60
C GLN A 150 -17.57 -8.35 6.14
N SER A 151 -16.55 -8.16 5.29
CA SER A 151 -15.12 -8.17 5.67
C SER A 151 -14.81 -7.19 6.80
N GLY A 152 -14.13 -7.65 7.84
CA GLY A 152 -13.70 -6.88 9.02
C GLY A 152 -12.83 -5.65 8.73
N LEU A 153 -12.34 -5.46 7.50
CA LEU A 153 -11.55 -4.31 7.08
C LEU A 153 -12.21 -2.97 7.46
N ARG A 154 -11.42 -2.08 8.07
CA ARG A 154 -11.81 -0.73 8.52
C ARG A 154 -10.94 0.37 7.95
N GLU A 155 -9.65 0.11 7.72
CA GLU A 155 -8.73 1.15 7.29
C GLU A 155 -7.72 0.64 6.25
N VAL A 156 -7.50 1.43 5.20
CA VAL A 156 -6.40 1.25 4.26
C VAL A 156 -5.58 2.52 4.20
N LYS A 157 -4.26 2.39 4.34
CA LYS A 157 -3.30 3.50 4.28
C LYS A 157 -2.41 3.32 3.06
N PHE A 158 -2.39 4.32 2.18
CA PHE A 158 -1.42 4.42 1.09
C PHE A 158 -0.29 5.34 1.52
N VAL A 159 0.94 4.82 1.53
CA VAL A 159 2.11 5.58 1.99
C VAL A 159 3.02 5.90 0.81
N THR A 160 3.24 7.18 0.58
CA THR A 160 4.12 7.72 -0.46
C THR A 160 5.31 8.42 0.20
N LEU A 161 6.50 8.34 -0.41
CA LEU A 161 7.70 8.97 0.16
C LEU A 161 7.84 10.43 -0.30
N ASP A 162 7.63 10.66 -1.59
CA ASP A 162 7.84 11.96 -2.22
C ASP A 162 6.52 12.64 -2.63
N LYS A 163 6.62 13.95 -2.86
CA LYS A 163 5.47 14.78 -3.23
C LYS A 163 4.84 14.36 -4.56
N ASN A 164 5.63 13.94 -5.54
CA ASN A 164 5.12 13.61 -6.86
C ASN A 164 4.18 12.39 -6.78
N ALA A 165 4.61 11.33 -6.11
CA ALA A 165 3.77 10.17 -5.86
C ALA A 165 2.50 10.53 -5.06
N THR A 166 2.61 11.38 -4.03
CA THR A 166 1.44 11.84 -3.27
C THR A 166 0.41 12.55 -4.16
N GLU A 167 0.83 13.46 -5.03
CA GLU A 167 -0.08 14.19 -5.92
C GLU A 167 -0.75 13.26 -6.95
N VAL A 168 -0.05 12.23 -7.42
CA VAL A 168 -0.62 11.22 -8.33
C VAL A 168 -1.74 10.44 -7.63
N PHE A 169 -1.51 9.97 -6.40
CA PHE A 169 -2.53 9.30 -5.59
C PHE A 169 -3.71 10.22 -5.30
N LYS A 170 -3.45 11.49 -4.97
CA LYS A 170 -4.51 12.49 -4.71
C LYS A 170 -5.39 12.70 -5.94
N ARG A 171 -4.77 12.92 -7.11
CA ARG A 171 -5.50 13.10 -8.38
C ARG A 171 -6.35 11.88 -8.73
N GLU A 172 -5.84 10.68 -8.49
CA GLU A 172 -6.60 9.44 -8.71
C GLU A 172 -7.79 9.32 -7.74
N ALA A 173 -7.61 9.73 -6.48
CA ALA A 173 -8.69 9.82 -5.52
C ALA A 173 -9.75 10.84 -5.96
N ASP A 174 -9.33 12.05 -6.36
CA ASP A 174 -10.21 13.10 -6.87
C ASP A 174 -10.98 12.65 -8.12
N ARG A 175 -10.34 11.87 -9.01
CA ARG A 175 -11.00 11.30 -10.19
C ARG A 175 -12.13 10.32 -9.83
N ARG A 176 -11.98 9.56 -8.75
CA ARG A 176 -12.92 8.51 -8.34
C ARG A 176 -14.00 8.99 -7.38
N PHE A 177 -13.63 9.88 -6.46
CA PHE A 177 -14.47 10.30 -5.34
C PHE A 177 -14.73 11.81 -5.32
N GLY A 178 -14.04 12.58 -6.16
CA GLY A 178 -14.27 14.00 -6.28
C GLY A 178 -15.73 14.28 -6.66
N VAL A 179 -16.38 15.12 -5.85
CA VAL A 179 -17.68 15.69 -6.16
C VAL A 179 -17.57 16.45 -7.48
N LYS A 180 -18.45 16.16 -8.46
CA LYS A 180 -18.61 17.04 -9.62
C LYS A 180 -18.92 18.43 -9.11
N GLU A 181 -17.98 19.38 -9.21
CA GLU A 181 -18.28 20.78 -8.94
C GLU A 181 -19.47 21.18 -9.82
N LYS A 182 -20.58 21.58 -9.20
CA LYS A 182 -21.53 22.46 -9.87
C LYS A 182 -20.73 23.70 -10.24
N LYS A 183 -20.50 23.92 -11.53
CA LYS A 183 -19.97 25.18 -12.06
C LYS A 183 -20.76 26.33 -11.45
N SER A 184 -20.20 27.01 -10.47
CA SER A 184 -20.72 28.27 -9.96
C SER A 184 -19.73 29.36 -10.32
N PHE A 185 -20.24 30.29 -11.11
CA PHE A 185 -19.60 31.50 -11.59
C PHE A 185 -19.19 32.42 -10.42
N TRP A 186 -18.13 33.22 -10.65
CA TRP A 186 -17.59 34.36 -9.88
C TRP A 186 -16.36 34.11 -8.98
N SER A 187 -15.67 35.22 -8.69
CA SER A 187 -14.22 35.40 -8.86
C SER A 187 -13.48 36.04 -7.66
N PHE A 188 -12.16 35.78 -7.59
CA PHE A 188 -11.05 36.52 -6.94
C PHE A 188 -10.92 36.62 -5.41
N GLY A 189 -9.70 36.32 -4.91
CA GLY A 189 -9.15 36.75 -3.61
C GLY A 189 -7.82 36.06 -3.23
N LYS A 190 -6.81 36.79 -2.73
CA LYS A 190 -5.36 36.45 -2.70
C LYS A 190 -4.83 35.68 -1.45
N LYS A 191 -3.81 34.84 -1.68
CA LYS A 191 -2.54 34.48 -0.96
C LYS A 191 -2.42 34.52 0.59
N GLY A 192 -1.89 33.41 1.16
CA GLY A 192 -1.22 33.30 2.48
C GLY A 192 -0.37 32.01 2.61
N LYS A 193 0.66 31.98 3.47
CA LYS A 193 1.85 31.07 3.49
C LYS A 193 1.68 29.72 4.23
N LYS A 194 2.65 28.82 3.97
CA LYS A 194 2.85 27.42 4.39
C LYS A 194 3.21 27.19 5.87
N ASP A 195 2.74 26.06 6.40
CA ASP A 195 3.40 25.26 7.44
C ASP A 195 3.53 23.80 6.98
N LYS A 196 4.60 23.09 7.38
CA LYS A 196 4.75 21.65 7.14
C LYS A 196 3.81 20.90 8.09
N VAL A 197 2.61 20.66 7.61
CA VAL A 197 1.60 19.83 8.26
C VAL A 197 1.80 18.39 7.77
N GLN A 198 1.73 17.44 8.69
CA GLN A 198 1.38 16.07 8.34
C GLN A 198 -0.03 16.12 7.76
N GLU A 199 -0.12 16.12 6.43
CA GLU A 199 -1.41 16.13 5.74
C GLU A 199 -1.98 14.72 5.77
N ASP A 200 -2.75 14.43 6.82
CA ASP A 200 -3.69 13.32 6.79
C ASP A 200 -4.84 13.77 5.88
N ILE A 201 -4.78 13.39 4.61
CA ILE A 201 -5.90 13.61 3.69
C ILE A 201 -6.90 12.48 3.96
N GLU A 202 -7.88 12.76 4.81
CA GLU A 202 -9.09 11.95 4.88
C GLU A 202 -9.91 12.22 3.62
N LEU A 203 -10.02 11.20 2.77
CA LEU A 203 -10.95 11.23 1.65
C LEU A 203 -12.35 11.01 2.24
N HIS A 204 -13.21 12.04 2.22
CA HIS A 204 -14.63 11.94 2.61
C HIS A 204 -15.43 11.20 1.55
#